data_AF-A0A813EVM4-F1
#
_entry.id   AF-A0A813EVM4-F1
#
_cell.length_a   1.000
_cell.length_b   1.000
_cell.length_c   1.000
_cell.angle_alpha   90.00
_cell.angle_beta   90.00
_cell.angle_gamma   90.00
#
_symmetry.space_group_name_H-M   'P 1'
#
loop_
_entity.id
_entity.type
_entity.pdbx_description
1 polymer ?
#
loop_
_entity_poly.entity_id
_entity_poly.type
_entity_poly.pdbx_seq_one_letter_code
_entity_poly.pdbx_strand_id
1 'polypeptide(L)'
;VEGKLAEARERTLEIDEKREQFRPVATRGSIMYFNMTDMILVSNPITLQPSGWMYNCSLDQFLQQFDYSIRTSEKCQPTSKRVDKIISHLTYQAYRYMNRGLFERDKMMFKLMVTLRIMTVGGSLTANDVTVFLKAGSALDKNVERPCPFRWMSDKVWLNAIQLSRHGFGREQTVLFRDLTDLLQRNEVGWRKWFDENEPESCPVPEYEDRIAMDRTVGPAFVGLVLVRALREDRTGIACAQFITSQLGHRFTSPVSDTINDIFQESEARKPVLYLLS
;
A
#
# COMPACT_ATOMS: atom_id res chain seq x y z
N VAL A 1 23.19 45.47 -18.58
CA VAL A 1 23.49 44.17 -17.91
C VAL A 1 22.60 43.99 -16.68
N GLU A 2 22.47 45.00 -15.83
CA GLU A 2 21.62 44.97 -14.62
C GLU A 2 20.14 44.65 -14.89
N GLY A 3 19.52 45.23 -15.92
CA GLY A 3 18.13 44.90 -16.28
C GLY A 3 17.93 43.42 -16.64
N LYS A 4 18.88 42.82 -17.38
CA LYS A 4 18.85 41.38 -17.71
C LYS A 4 19.06 40.50 -16.46
N LEU A 5 19.85 40.98 -15.49
CA LEU A 5 20.04 40.28 -14.22
C LEU A 5 18.78 40.32 -13.35
N ALA A 6 18.04 41.43 -13.35
CA ALA A 6 16.77 41.55 -12.65
C ALA A 6 15.70 40.61 -13.24
N GLU A 7 15.52 40.62 -14.57
CA GLU A 7 14.60 39.70 -15.26
C GLU A 7 14.94 38.23 -15.03
N ALA A 8 16.24 37.89 -15.02
CA ALA A 8 16.68 36.52 -14.77
C ALA A 8 16.32 36.05 -13.35
N ARG A 9 16.43 36.93 -12.35
CA ARG A 9 16.02 36.62 -10.96
C ARG A 9 14.53 36.38 -10.86
N GLU A 10 13.72 37.24 -11.46
CA GLU A 10 12.26 37.10 -11.47
C GLU A 10 11.82 35.79 -12.12
N ARG A 11 12.36 35.46 -13.31
CA ARG A 11 12.08 34.17 -13.97
C ARG A 11 12.51 32.97 -13.13
N THR A 12 13.63 33.07 -12.41
CA THR A 12 14.09 31.98 -11.54
C THR A 12 13.10 31.73 -10.41
N LEU A 13 12.59 32.80 -9.79
CA LEU A 13 11.57 32.70 -8.74
C LEU A 13 10.27 32.08 -9.27
N GLU A 14 9.80 32.51 -10.44
CA GLU A 14 8.60 31.92 -11.08
C GLU A 14 8.78 30.43 -11.43
N ILE A 15 9.97 30.04 -11.89
CA ILE A 15 10.30 28.64 -12.19
C ILE A 15 10.28 27.82 -10.90
N ASP A 16 10.92 28.31 -9.84
CA ASP A 16 10.98 27.60 -8.56
C ASP A 16 9.59 27.46 -7.93
N GLU A 17 8.75 28.48 -8.00
CA GLU A 17 7.37 28.39 -7.55
C GLU A 17 6.60 27.29 -8.32
N LYS A 18 6.71 27.26 -9.65
CA LYS A 18 6.09 26.21 -10.46
C LYS A 18 6.66 24.83 -10.14
N ARG A 19 7.98 24.71 -9.88
CA ARG A 19 8.61 23.44 -9.49
C ARG A 19 8.05 22.91 -8.18
N GLU A 20 7.84 23.78 -7.19
CA GLU A 20 7.24 23.37 -5.91
C GLU A 20 5.80 22.88 -6.10
N GLN A 21 5.01 23.56 -6.95
CA GLN A 21 3.64 23.12 -7.25
C GLN A 21 3.60 21.70 -7.84
N PHE A 22 4.57 21.33 -8.69
CA PHE A 22 4.64 20.00 -9.32
C PHE A 22 5.49 18.97 -8.55
N ARG A 23 6.18 19.36 -7.48
CA ARG A 23 6.98 18.46 -6.63
C ARG A 23 6.21 17.20 -6.18
N PRO A 24 4.91 17.28 -5.78
CA PRO A 24 4.13 16.10 -5.43
C PRO A 24 4.02 15.05 -6.56
N VAL A 25 4.00 15.50 -7.82
CA VAL A 25 3.99 14.60 -8.99
C VAL A 25 5.32 13.84 -9.08
N ALA A 26 6.45 14.55 -8.91
CA ALA A 26 7.77 13.93 -8.92
C ALA A 26 7.95 12.93 -7.75
N THR A 27 7.48 13.29 -6.55
CA THR A 27 7.47 12.38 -5.40
C THR A 27 6.64 11.13 -5.68
N ARG A 28 5.43 11.27 -6.26
CA ARG A 28 4.62 10.11 -6.64
C ARG A 28 5.31 9.26 -7.71
N GLY A 29 5.90 9.89 -8.72
CA GLY A 29 6.65 9.19 -9.77
C GLY A 29 7.80 8.37 -9.20
N SER A 30 8.57 8.94 -8.28
CA SER A 30 9.64 8.25 -7.58
C SER A 30 9.14 7.03 -6.80
N ILE A 31 8.03 7.16 -6.06
CA ILE A 31 7.41 6.03 -5.36
C ILE A 31 7.03 4.91 -6.33
N MET A 32 6.39 5.25 -7.45
CA MET A 32 5.96 4.25 -8.44
C MET A 32 7.16 3.56 -9.09
N TYR A 33 8.16 4.30 -9.54
CA TYR A 33 9.36 3.75 -10.16
C TYR A 33 10.09 2.79 -9.22
N PHE A 34 10.40 3.21 -8.00
CA PHE A 34 11.11 2.36 -7.05
C PHE A 34 10.29 1.13 -6.64
N ASN A 35 8.96 1.23 -6.55
CA ASN A 35 8.13 0.04 -6.35
C ASN A 35 8.23 -0.94 -7.53
N MET A 36 8.24 -0.45 -8.77
CA MET A 36 8.37 -1.29 -9.96
C MET A 36 9.74 -1.97 -10.02
N THR A 37 10.83 -1.26 -9.73
CA THR A 37 12.17 -1.85 -9.72
C THR A 37 12.36 -2.87 -8.60
N ASP A 38 11.74 -2.65 -7.44
CA ASP A 38 11.86 -3.56 -6.31
C ASP A 38 11.12 -4.89 -6.54
N MET A 39 10.21 -4.95 -7.53
CA MET A 39 9.61 -6.22 -7.95
C MET A 39 10.63 -7.22 -8.49
N ILE A 40 11.84 -6.77 -8.87
CA ILE A 40 12.94 -7.67 -9.28
C ILE A 40 13.39 -8.56 -8.11
N LEU A 41 13.25 -8.09 -6.87
CA LEU A 41 13.65 -8.82 -5.66
C LEU A 41 12.65 -9.88 -5.24
N VAL A 42 11.50 -9.99 -5.91
CA VAL A 42 10.45 -10.94 -5.56
C VAL A 42 10.90 -12.37 -5.85
N SER A 43 10.75 -13.23 -4.85
CA SER A 43 11.00 -14.66 -4.95
C SER A 43 9.70 -15.45 -4.88
N ASN A 44 9.71 -16.64 -5.48
CA ASN A 44 8.64 -17.60 -5.35
C ASN A 44 8.63 -18.17 -3.92
N PRO A 45 7.52 -18.08 -3.17
CA PRO A 45 7.49 -18.55 -1.79
C PRO A 45 7.59 -20.07 -1.65
N ILE A 46 7.29 -20.84 -2.70
CA ILE A 46 7.33 -22.31 -2.70
C ILE A 46 8.73 -22.80 -3.10
N THR A 47 9.28 -22.28 -4.21
CA THR A 47 10.56 -22.76 -4.74
C THR A 47 11.77 -22.01 -4.18
N LEU A 48 11.53 -20.87 -3.50
CA LEU A 48 12.54 -19.93 -3.02
C LEU A 48 13.47 -19.39 -4.12
N GLN A 49 13.09 -19.58 -5.39
CA GLN A 49 13.82 -19.06 -6.54
C GLN A 49 13.37 -17.64 -6.86
N PRO A 50 14.27 -16.78 -7.36
CA PRO A 50 13.88 -15.47 -7.86
C PRO A 50 12.88 -15.62 -9.01
N SER A 51 11.71 -14.99 -8.90
CA SER A 51 10.76 -14.83 -10.01
C SER A 51 10.74 -13.41 -10.56
N GLY A 52 11.29 -12.46 -9.79
CA GLY A 52 11.32 -11.04 -10.14
C GLY A 52 12.19 -10.69 -11.35
N TRP A 53 13.04 -11.59 -11.86
CA TRP A 53 13.78 -11.35 -13.10
C TRP A 53 12.87 -11.07 -14.30
N MET A 54 11.62 -11.55 -14.26
CA MET A 54 10.58 -11.28 -15.26
C MET A 54 9.92 -9.90 -15.10
N TYR A 55 10.08 -9.27 -13.95
CA TYR A 55 9.44 -8.00 -13.56
C TYR A 55 10.36 -6.80 -13.76
N ASN A 56 11.42 -6.95 -14.54
CA ASN A 56 12.38 -5.89 -14.77
C ASN A 56 11.78 -4.78 -15.65
N CYS A 57 11.89 -3.54 -15.19
CA CYS A 57 11.46 -2.35 -15.93
C CYS A 57 12.56 -1.31 -15.87
N SER A 58 12.95 -0.78 -17.03
CA SER A 58 13.96 0.28 -17.10
C SER A 58 13.37 1.65 -16.75
N LEU A 59 14.23 2.58 -16.34
CA LEU A 59 13.83 3.97 -16.10
C LEU A 59 13.24 4.61 -17.36
N ASP A 60 13.80 4.33 -18.54
CA ASP A 60 13.30 4.88 -19.80
C ASP A 60 11.86 4.44 -20.08
N GLN A 61 11.54 3.16 -19.88
CA GLN A 61 10.17 2.66 -19.99
C GLN A 61 9.23 3.35 -19.00
N PHE A 62 9.67 3.56 -17.76
CA PHE A 62 8.88 4.29 -16.77
C PHE A 62 8.66 5.76 -17.16
N LEU A 63 9.69 6.45 -17.64
CA LEU A 63 9.60 7.85 -18.07
C LEU A 63 8.64 8.03 -19.26
N GLN A 64 8.60 7.07 -20.19
CA GLN A 64 7.60 7.08 -21.26
C GLN A 64 6.17 7.02 -20.71
N GLN A 65 5.91 6.15 -19.73
CA GLN A 65 4.60 6.06 -19.06
C GLN A 65 4.29 7.31 -18.23
N PHE A 66 5.31 7.93 -17.64
CA PHE A 66 5.20 9.18 -16.88
C PHE A 66 4.78 10.34 -17.80
N ASP A 67 5.48 10.52 -18.91
CA ASP A 67 5.19 11.56 -19.91
C ASP A 67 3.85 11.32 -20.61
N TYR A 68 3.51 10.06 -20.88
CA TYR A 68 2.18 9.68 -21.35
C TYR A 68 1.12 10.15 -20.35
N SER A 69 1.29 9.83 -19.07
CA SER A 69 0.35 10.19 -18.01
C SER A 69 0.14 11.69 -17.87
N ILE A 70 1.19 12.49 -18.02
CA ILE A 70 1.09 13.96 -18.01
C ILE A 70 0.29 14.45 -19.22
N ARG A 71 0.50 13.89 -20.40
CA ARG A 71 -0.16 14.34 -21.64
C ARG A 71 -1.66 13.98 -21.69
N THR A 72 -2.02 12.79 -21.23
CA THR A 72 -3.39 12.23 -21.34
C THR A 72 -4.28 12.52 -20.14
N SER A 73 -3.71 12.83 -18.98
CA SER A 73 -4.50 13.22 -17.82
C SER A 73 -5.29 14.51 -18.05
N GLU A 74 -6.45 14.60 -17.39
CA GLU A 74 -7.39 15.72 -17.52
C GLU A 74 -6.71 17.08 -17.26
N LYS A 75 -6.76 17.97 -18.26
CA LYS A 75 -6.27 19.35 -18.15
C LYS A 75 -7.33 20.20 -17.45
N CYS A 76 -7.01 20.73 -16.28
CA CYS A 76 -7.92 21.56 -15.50
C CYS A 76 -7.19 22.70 -14.79
N GLN A 77 -7.95 23.68 -14.30
CA GLN A 77 -7.50 24.78 -13.45
C GLN A 77 -8.24 24.72 -12.11
N PRO A 78 -7.64 25.16 -10.99
CA PRO A 78 -6.26 25.66 -10.82
C PRO A 78 -5.20 24.55 -10.86
N THR A 79 -3.91 24.92 -10.89
CA THR A 79 -2.75 24.00 -10.94
C THR A 79 -2.79 22.91 -9.86
N SER A 80 -3.27 23.20 -8.65
CA SER A 80 -3.41 22.20 -7.59
C SER A 80 -4.31 21.03 -8.01
N LYS A 81 -5.49 21.31 -8.57
CA LYS A 81 -6.38 20.27 -9.10
C LYS A 81 -5.74 19.51 -10.26
N ARG A 82 -4.97 20.20 -11.10
CA ARG A 82 -4.23 19.56 -12.19
C ARG A 82 -3.21 18.55 -11.66
N VAL A 83 -2.47 18.91 -10.62
CA VAL A 83 -1.48 18.04 -9.95
C VAL A 83 -2.15 16.77 -9.42
N ASP A 84 -3.31 16.88 -8.76
CA ASP A 84 -4.06 15.72 -8.26
C ASP A 84 -4.50 14.78 -9.40
N LYS A 85 -4.96 15.36 -10.52
CA LYS A 85 -5.36 14.59 -11.71
C LYS A 85 -4.18 13.88 -12.35
N ILE A 86 -3.00 14.52 -12.42
CA ILE A 86 -1.78 13.88 -12.91
C ILE A 86 -1.39 12.74 -11.96
N ILE A 87 -1.35 12.96 -10.65
CA ILE A 87 -0.99 11.95 -9.65
C ILE A 87 -1.90 10.73 -9.74
N SER A 88 -3.21 10.95 -9.80
CA SER A 88 -4.20 9.87 -9.91
C SER A 88 -4.03 9.07 -11.20
N HIS A 89 -3.88 9.76 -12.33
CA HIS A 89 -3.72 9.11 -13.63
C HIS A 89 -2.39 8.36 -13.73
N LEU A 90 -1.28 8.98 -13.30
CA LEU A 90 0.06 8.38 -13.25
C LEU A 90 0.08 7.12 -12.39
N THR A 91 -0.50 7.19 -11.19
CA THR A 91 -0.54 6.05 -10.26
C THR A 91 -1.25 4.87 -10.91
N TYR A 92 -2.38 5.11 -11.57
CA TYR A 92 -3.12 4.06 -12.24
C TYR A 92 -2.44 3.55 -13.52
N GLN A 93 -1.87 4.44 -14.34
CA GLN A 93 -1.19 4.07 -15.57
C GLN A 93 0.02 3.18 -15.28
N ALA A 94 0.89 3.60 -14.34
CA ALA A 94 2.05 2.80 -13.94
C ALA A 94 1.62 1.46 -13.30
N TYR A 95 0.55 1.45 -12.50
CA TYR A 95 -0.03 0.21 -11.99
C TYR A 95 -0.47 -0.72 -13.12
N ARG A 96 -1.26 -0.23 -14.09
CA ARG A 96 -1.78 -1.03 -15.22
C ARG A 96 -0.65 -1.59 -16.06
N TYR A 97 0.32 -0.75 -16.39
CA TYR A 97 1.50 -1.15 -17.15
C TYR A 97 2.25 -2.30 -16.47
N MET A 98 2.50 -2.20 -15.16
CA MET A 98 3.17 -3.27 -14.42
C MET A 98 2.30 -4.52 -14.28
N ASN A 99 1.02 -4.36 -13.94
CA ASN A 99 0.08 -5.44 -13.65
C ASN A 99 -0.11 -6.42 -14.83
N ARG A 100 0.10 -5.96 -16.07
CA ARG A 100 0.08 -6.79 -17.29
C ARG A 100 1.18 -7.86 -17.31
N GLY A 101 2.35 -7.55 -16.76
CA GLY A 101 3.52 -8.45 -16.74
C GLY A 101 3.65 -9.28 -15.46
N LEU A 102 2.80 -9.04 -14.45
CA LEU A 102 2.85 -9.75 -13.17
C LEU A 102 2.08 -11.07 -13.22
N PHE A 103 2.63 -12.12 -12.60
CA PHE A 103 1.87 -13.31 -12.27
C PHE A 103 0.72 -12.98 -11.30
N GLU A 104 -0.39 -13.70 -11.41
CA GLU A 104 -1.60 -13.43 -10.63
C GLU A 104 -1.34 -13.36 -9.12
N ARG A 105 -0.49 -14.27 -8.62
CA ARG A 105 -0.09 -14.33 -7.20
C ARG A 105 0.59 -13.06 -6.69
N ASP A 106 1.33 -12.34 -7.55
CA ASP A 106 2.19 -11.22 -7.17
C ASP A 106 1.46 -9.87 -7.32
N LYS A 107 0.32 -9.85 -8.03
CA LYS A 107 -0.47 -8.63 -8.28
C LYS A 107 -0.96 -7.97 -6.99
N MET A 108 -1.46 -8.75 -6.03
CA MET A 108 -1.96 -8.20 -4.77
C MET A 108 -0.83 -7.57 -3.95
N MET A 109 0.30 -8.27 -3.87
CA MET A 109 1.48 -7.78 -3.16
C MET A 109 1.98 -6.46 -3.74
N PHE A 110 2.07 -6.34 -5.07
CA PHE A 110 2.49 -5.10 -5.72
C PHE A 110 1.57 -3.93 -5.35
N LYS A 111 0.25 -4.13 -5.39
CA LYS A 111 -0.73 -3.10 -5.00
C LYS A 111 -0.61 -2.70 -3.53
N LEU A 112 -0.39 -3.67 -2.65
CA LEU A 112 -0.17 -3.44 -1.23
C LEU A 112 1.12 -2.63 -0.98
N MET A 113 2.23 -3.00 -1.64
CA MET A 113 3.50 -2.27 -1.55
C MET A 113 3.35 -0.81 -1.99
N VAL A 114 2.68 -0.57 -3.13
CA VAL A 114 2.38 0.77 -3.62
C VAL A 114 1.58 1.56 -2.58
N THR A 115 0.51 0.97 -2.03
CA THR A 115 -0.35 1.63 -1.04
C THR A 115 0.42 1.99 0.23
N LEU A 116 1.17 1.04 0.80
CA LEU A 116 1.97 1.25 2.00
C LEU A 116 3.01 2.35 1.79
N ARG A 117 3.75 2.33 0.67
CA ARG A 117 4.77 3.36 0.39
C ARG A 117 4.18 4.74 0.20
N ILE A 118 3.03 4.85 -0.47
CA ILE A 118 2.32 6.11 -0.61
C ILE A 118 2.00 6.69 0.77
N MET A 119 1.47 5.88 1.68
CA MET A 119 1.12 6.33 3.04
C MET A 119 2.34 6.61 3.91
N THR A 120 3.43 5.86 3.75
CA THR A 120 4.68 6.09 4.49
C THR A 120 5.34 7.40 4.06
N VAL A 121 5.46 7.65 2.76
CA VAL A 121 6.03 8.91 2.24
C VAL A 121 5.09 10.09 2.52
N GLY A 122 3.77 9.86 2.48
CA GLY A 122 2.76 10.83 2.90
C GLY A 122 2.79 11.14 4.41
N GLY A 123 3.51 10.35 5.20
CA GLY A 123 3.69 10.56 6.64
C GLY A 123 2.57 10.03 7.52
N SER A 124 1.52 9.43 6.94
CA SER A 124 0.43 8.77 7.66
C SER A 124 0.90 7.51 8.36
N LEU A 125 1.81 6.74 7.73
CA LEU A 125 2.41 5.54 8.33
C LEU A 125 3.88 5.76 8.65
N THR A 126 4.33 5.16 9.75
CA THR A 126 5.74 5.03 10.10
C THR A 126 6.30 3.71 9.57
N ALA A 127 7.63 3.60 9.48
CA ALA A 127 8.28 2.33 9.14
C ALA A 127 7.97 1.23 10.18
N ASN A 128 7.72 1.61 11.44
CA ASN A 128 7.35 0.67 12.50
C ASN A 128 5.92 0.15 12.31
N ASP A 129 4.97 0.99 11.86
CA ASP A 129 3.61 0.56 11.52
C ASP A 129 3.62 -0.56 10.47
N VAL A 130 4.41 -0.36 9.41
CA VAL A 130 4.60 -1.37 8.36
C VAL A 130 5.29 -2.62 8.91
N THR A 131 6.28 -2.45 9.79
CA THR A 131 6.99 -3.59 10.41
C THR A 131 6.07 -4.44 11.27
N VAL A 132 5.19 -3.82 12.07
CA VAL A 132 4.21 -4.55 12.89
C VAL A 132 3.20 -5.28 12.02
N PHE A 133 2.74 -4.69 10.92
CA PHE A 133 1.90 -5.41 9.96
C PHE A 133 2.58 -6.66 9.36
N LEU A 134 3.85 -6.54 8.96
CA LEU A 134 4.58 -7.63 8.30
C LEU A 134 5.00 -8.73 9.27
N LYS A 135 5.60 -8.36 10.40
CA LYS A 135 6.20 -9.29 11.37
C LYS A 135 5.22 -9.74 12.45
N ALA A 136 4.22 -8.93 12.76
CA ALA A 136 3.34 -9.13 13.91
C ALA A 136 4.15 -9.52 15.16
N GLY A 137 3.72 -10.54 15.91
CA GLY A 137 4.39 -11.02 17.12
C GLY A 137 5.54 -12.01 16.90
N SER A 138 6.03 -12.20 15.67
CA SER A 138 7.07 -13.22 15.36
C SER A 138 8.41 -13.01 16.07
N ALA A 139 8.69 -11.78 16.54
CA ALA A 139 9.90 -11.47 17.28
C ALA A 139 9.78 -11.74 18.79
N LEU A 140 8.58 -12.04 19.31
CA LEU A 140 8.35 -12.30 20.72
C LEU A 140 8.63 -13.77 21.07
N ASP A 141 9.20 -14.00 22.25
CA ASP A 141 9.43 -15.35 22.77
C ASP A 141 8.27 -15.80 23.66
N LYS A 142 7.63 -16.91 23.29
CA LYS A 142 6.54 -17.53 24.05
C LYS A 142 6.91 -17.90 25.49
N ASN A 143 8.19 -18.14 25.77
CA ASN A 143 8.63 -18.54 27.12
C ASN A 143 8.83 -17.34 28.05
N VAL A 144 9.00 -16.15 27.47
CA VAL A 144 9.16 -14.89 28.20
C VAL A 144 7.80 -14.20 28.37
N GLU A 145 6.95 -14.29 27.35
CA GLU A 145 5.64 -13.65 27.35
C GLU A 145 4.59 -14.39 28.16
N ARG A 146 3.50 -13.69 28.48
CA ARG A 146 2.35 -14.29 29.17
C ARG A 146 1.78 -15.43 28.30
N PRO A 147 1.52 -16.63 28.85
CA PRO A 147 0.99 -17.73 28.07
C PRO A 147 -0.42 -17.44 27.56
N CYS A 148 -0.79 -18.03 26.44
CA CYS A 148 -2.15 -17.92 25.91
C CYS A 148 -3.15 -18.53 26.90
N PRO A 149 -4.14 -17.77 27.39
CA PRO A 149 -5.13 -18.30 28.33
C PRO A 149 -6.25 -19.09 27.62
N PHE A 150 -6.31 -19.05 26.29
CA PHE A 150 -7.44 -19.55 25.51
C PHE A 150 -7.14 -20.90 24.85
N ARG A 151 -8.11 -21.81 24.85
CA ARG A 151 -7.99 -23.11 24.16
C ARG A 151 -8.23 -23.03 22.65
N TRP A 152 -8.95 -22.00 22.19
CA TRP A 152 -9.33 -21.82 20.78
C TRP A 152 -8.30 -20.98 20.00
N MET A 153 -7.34 -20.33 20.67
CA MET A 153 -6.34 -19.48 20.06
C MET A 153 -4.95 -20.12 20.17
N SER A 154 -4.17 -20.07 19.08
CA SER A 154 -2.78 -20.52 19.11
C SER A 154 -1.84 -19.52 19.79
N ASP A 155 -0.71 -19.99 20.33
CA ASP A 155 0.33 -19.13 20.90
C ASP A 155 0.82 -18.07 19.90
N LYS A 156 0.93 -18.43 18.61
CA LYS A 156 1.33 -17.49 17.54
C LYS A 156 0.38 -16.29 17.46
N VAL A 157 -0.92 -16.55 17.46
CA VAL A 157 -1.95 -15.50 17.39
C VAL A 157 -1.94 -14.66 18.67
N TRP A 158 -1.76 -15.30 19.82
CA TRP A 158 -1.66 -14.60 21.09
C TRP A 158 -0.45 -13.66 21.15
N LEU A 159 0.73 -14.10 20.69
CA LEU A 159 1.91 -13.24 20.58
C LEU A 159 1.67 -12.06 19.62
N ASN A 160 0.94 -12.27 18.52
CA ASN A 160 0.55 -11.16 17.65
C ASN A 160 -0.33 -10.14 18.38
N ALA A 161 -1.30 -10.60 19.17
CA ALA A 161 -2.16 -9.72 19.98
C ALA A 161 -1.36 -8.95 21.04
N ILE A 162 -0.36 -9.59 21.68
CA ILE A 162 0.56 -8.93 22.63
C ILE A 162 1.39 -7.86 21.91
N GLN A 163 1.96 -8.16 20.74
CA GLN A 163 2.73 -7.17 19.99
C GLN A 163 1.85 -5.99 19.58
N LEU A 164 0.62 -6.28 19.15
CA LEU A 164 -0.35 -5.26 18.76
C LEU A 164 -0.76 -4.36 19.93
N SER A 165 -0.91 -4.92 21.13
CA SER A 165 -1.28 -4.13 22.33
C SER A 165 -0.18 -3.16 22.78
N ARG A 166 1.08 -3.42 22.41
CA ARG A 166 2.23 -2.56 22.70
C ARG A 166 2.50 -1.52 21.61
N HIS A 167 1.91 -1.68 20.43
CA HIS A 167 2.26 -0.86 19.28
C HIS A 167 1.61 0.52 19.33
N GLY A 168 2.43 1.56 19.13
CA GLY A 168 1.98 2.93 18.94
C GLY A 168 1.86 3.28 17.46
N PHE A 169 0.65 3.65 17.02
CA PHE A 169 0.38 3.97 15.62
C PHE A 169 0.76 5.41 15.25
N GLY A 170 1.25 5.57 14.02
CA GLY A 170 1.54 6.87 13.44
C GLY A 170 2.68 7.62 14.15
N ARG A 171 2.87 8.88 13.79
CA ARG A 171 3.93 9.72 14.40
C ARG A 171 3.62 10.10 15.86
N GLU A 172 2.34 10.13 16.20
CA GLU A 172 1.84 10.43 17.54
C GLU A 172 2.01 9.26 18.52
N GLN A 173 2.34 8.07 18.02
CA GLN A 173 2.54 6.85 18.82
C GLN A 173 1.32 6.50 19.68
N THR A 174 0.12 6.66 19.11
CA THR A 174 -1.14 6.36 19.78
C THR A 174 -1.33 4.86 19.92
N VAL A 175 -1.33 4.35 21.16
CA VAL A 175 -1.47 2.92 21.46
C VAL A 175 -2.95 2.54 21.52
N LEU A 176 -3.56 2.35 20.35
CA LEU A 176 -5.00 2.10 20.22
C LEU A 176 -5.42 0.78 20.91
N PHE A 177 -4.62 -0.27 20.75
CA PHE A 177 -4.93 -1.63 21.22
C PHE A 177 -4.36 -1.95 22.61
N ARG A 178 -4.05 -0.95 23.44
CA ARG A 178 -3.42 -1.15 24.76
C ARG A 178 -4.10 -2.23 25.61
N ASP A 179 -5.42 -2.23 25.63
CA ASP A 179 -6.23 -3.11 26.47
C ASP A 179 -6.63 -4.43 25.75
N LEU A 180 -6.11 -4.71 24.55
CA LEU A 180 -6.60 -5.80 23.69
C LEU A 180 -6.53 -7.16 24.39
N THR A 181 -5.42 -7.45 25.05
CA THR A 181 -5.22 -8.72 25.77
C THR A 181 -6.19 -8.88 26.94
N ASP A 182 -6.52 -7.77 27.62
CA ASP A 182 -7.41 -7.79 28.77
C ASP A 182 -8.87 -7.89 28.33
N LEU A 183 -9.25 -7.21 27.24
CA LEU A 183 -10.58 -7.29 26.64
C LEU A 183 -10.88 -8.67 26.06
N LEU A 184 -9.89 -9.32 25.43
CA LEU A 184 -9.98 -10.71 24.98
C LEU A 184 -10.32 -11.66 26.14
N GLN A 185 -9.72 -11.45 27.32
CA GLN A 185 -9.99 -12.27 28.50
C GLN A 185 -11.35 -11.94 29.14
N ARG A 186 -11.70 -10.66 29.21
CA ARG A 186 -12.96 -10.20 29.82
C ARG A 186 -14.20 -10.65 29.03
N ASN A 187 -14.12 -10.64 27.71
CA ASN A 187 -15.22 -11.01 26.81
C ASN A 187 -14.81 -12.14 25.85
N GLU A 188 -14.33 -13.26 26.40
CA GLU A 188 -13.88 -14.39 25.60
C GLU A 188 -14.96 -14.88 24.62
N VAL A 189 -16.23 -14.91 25.04
CA VAL A 189 -17.35 -15.40 24.21
C VAL A 189 -17.56 -14.53 22.98
N GLY A 190 -17.54 -13.19 23.13
CA GLY A 190 -17.72 -12.25 22.02
C GLY A 190 -16.56 -12.31 21.02
N TRP A 191 -15.33 -12.32 21.53
CA TRP A 191 -14.13 -12.41 20.71
C TRP A 191 -14.00 -13.75 20.00
N ARG A 192 -14.34 -14.86 20.66
CA ARG A 192 -14.38 -16.17 20.02
C ARG A 192 -15.43 -16.21 18.92
N LYS A 193 -16.62 -15.65 19.14
CA LYS A 193 -17.65 -15.57 18.10
C LYS A 193 -17.17 -14.80 16.88
N TRP A 194 -16.51 -13.65 17.08
CA TRP A 194 -15.91 -12.89 15.99
C TRP A 194 -14.77 -13.67 15.30
N PHE A 195 -13.92 -14.33 16.08
CA PHE A 195 -12.81 -15.13 15.57
C PHE A 195 -13.27 -16.35 14.75
N ASP A 196 -14.36 -17.00 15.16
CA ASP A 196 -14.91 -18.19 14.49
C ASP A 196 -15.78 -17.83 13.26
N GLU A 197 -16.03 -16.54 13.00
CA GLU A 197 -16.82 -16.08 11.85
C GLU A 197 -16.09 -16.33 10.53
N ASN A 198 -16.85 -16.52 9.45
CA ASN A 198 -16.26 -16.77 8.13
C ASN A 198 -15.62 -15.50 7.54
N GLU A 199 -16.24 -14.34 7.81
CA GLU A 199 -15.85 -13.03 7.27
C GLU A 199 -15.68 -12.00 8.40
N PRO A 200 -14.73 -12.22 9.32
CA PRO A 200 -14.51 -11.35 10.49
C PRO A 200 -14.14 -9.92 10.10
N GLU A 201 -13.49 -9.72 8.95
CA GLU A 201 -13.12 -8.40 8.44
C GLU A 201 -14.31 -7.52 8.06
N SER A 202 -15.49 -8.11 7.87
CA SER A 202 -16.74 -7.40 7.56
C SER A 202 -17.67 -7.31 8.78
N CYS A 203 -17.27 -7.89 9.91
CA CYS A 203 -18.05 -7.91 11.14
C CYS A 203 -17.55 -6.83 12.11
N PRO A 204 -18.46 -6.21 12.89
CA PRO A 204 -18.07 -5.22 13.87
C PRO A 204 -17.11 -5.83 14.90
N VAL A 205 -16.00 -5.16 15.15
CA VAL A 205 -14.97 -5.65 16.07
C VAL A 205 -15.46 -5.50 17.51
N PRO A 206 -15.51 -6.58 18.31
CA PRO A 206 -15.94 -6.52 19.70
C PRO A 206 -15.14 -5.47 20.48
N GLU A 207 -15.85 -4.53 21.12
CA GLU A 207 -15.29 -3.44 21.95
C GLU A 207 -14.33 -2.44 21.28
N TYR A 208 -13.98 -2.64 20.00
CA TYR A 208 -13.05 -1.79 19.26
C TYR A 208 -13.66 -1.10 18.05
N GLU A 209 -14.84 -1.50 17.58
CA GLU A 209 -15.46 -0.94 16.36
C GLU A 209 -15.45 0.60 16.35
N ASP A 210 -15.98 1.23 17.40
CA ASP A 210 -16.03 2.69 17.51
C ASP A 210 -14.63 3.31 17.59
N ARG A 211 -13.69 2.67 18.30
CA ARG A 211 -12.30 3.15 18.45
C ARG A 211 -11.57 3.12 17.12
N ILE A 212 -11.79 2.08 16.31
CA ILE A 212 -11.21 1.92 14.97
C ILE A 212 -11.83 2.96 14.03
N ALA A 213 -13.15 3.08 14.01
CA ALA A 213 -13.87 4.01 13.14
C ALA A 213 -13.48 5.47 13.38
N MET A 214 -13.15 5.83 14.63
CA MET A 214 -12.72 7.18 15.00
C MET A 214 -11.21 7.43 14.84
N ASP A 215 -10.40 6.42 14.47
CA ASP A 215 -8.97 6.61 14.32
C ASP A 215 -8.64 7.58 13.17
N ARG A 216 -7.93 8.64 13.51
CA ARG A 216 -7.42 9.64 12.54
C ARG A 216 -5.90 9.60 12.41
N THR A 217 -5.22 8.73 13.16
CA THR A 217 -3.76 8.68 13.19
C THR A 217 -3.20 8.04 11.93
N VAL A 218 -3.62 6.81 11.65
CA VAL A 218 -3.23 6.04 10.46
C VAL A 218 -4.45 5.70 9.59
N GLY A 219 -5.65 5.76 10.18
CA GLY A 219 -6.94 5.58 9.54
C GLY A 219 -7.56 4.20 9.80
N PRO A 220 -8.92 4.13 9.82
CA PRO A 220 -9.66 2.93 10.22
C PRO A 220 -9.30 1.71 9.38
N ALA A 221 -9.09 1.90 8.07
CA ALA A 221 -8.80 0.81 7.14
C ALA A 221 -7.45 0.12 7.44
N PHE A 222 -6.42 0.87 7.82
CA PHE A 222 -5.13 0.27 8.16
C PHE A 222 -5.15 -0.37 9.54
N VAL A 223 -5.78 0.28 10.53
CA VAL A 223 -5.96 -0.27 11.88
C VAL A 223 -6.70 -1.61 11.83
N GLY A 224 -7.83 -1.65 11.12
CA GLY A 224 -8.62 -2.88 10.93
C GLY A 224 -7.82 -3.98 10.23
N LEU A 225 -7.06 -3.62 9.19
CA LEU A 225 -6.16 -4.56 8.50
C LEU A 225 -5.13 -5.18 9.47
N VAL A 226 -4.49 -4.38 10.32
CA VAL A 226 -3.48 -4.88 11.27
C VAL A 226 -4.11 -5.80 12.32
N LEU A 227 -5.32 -5.48 12.80
CA LEU A 227 -6.05 -6.33 13.73
C LEU A 227 -6.40 -7.69 13.10
N VAL A 228 -6.98 -7.69 11.90
CA VAL A 228 -7.29 -8.93 11.16
C VAL A 228 -6.02 -9.72 10.91
N ARG A 229 -4.92 -9.06 10.49
CA ARG A 229 -3.62 -9.71 10.28
C ARG A 229 -3.07 -10.36 11.56
N ALA A 230 -3.30 -9.75 12.72
CA ALA A 230 -2.83 -10.27 14.01
C ALA A 230 -3.64 -11.49 14.47
N LEU A 231 -4.97 -11.42 14.35
CA LEU A 231 -5.88 -12.43 14.87
C LEU A 231 -6.24 -13.52 13.83
N ARG A 232 -6.56 -13.14 12.60
CA ARG A 232 -7.05 -13.99 11.50
C ARG A 232 -6.18 -13.84 10.25
N GLU A 233 -4.99 -14.41 10.30
CA GLU A 233 -3.98 -14.34 9.23
C GLU A 233 -4.52 -14.85 7.88
N ASP A 234 -5.40 -15.85 7.89
CA ASP A 234 -6.04 -16.43 6.70
C ASP A 234 -6.92 -15.42 5.93
N ARG A 235 -7.50 -14.42 6.61
CA ARG A 235 -8.33 -13.36 6.00
C ARG A 235 -7.55 -12.12 5.58
N THR A 236 -6.24 -12.08 5.84
CA THR A 236 -5.37 -10.93 5.52
C THR A 236 -5.46 -10.52 4.06
N GLY A 237 -5.55 -11.47 3.12
CA GLY A 237 -5.63 -11.16 1.69
C GLY A 237 -6.85 -10.32 1.33
N ILE A 238 -8.00 -10.60 1.95
CA ILE A 238 -9.26 -9.89 1.73
C ILE A 238 -9.22 -8.52 2.44
N ALA A 239 -8.74 -8.49 3.68
CA ALA A 239 -8.55 -7.22 4.41
C ALA A 239 -7.58 -6.28 3.66
N CYS A 240 -6.52 -6.80 3.04
CA CYS A 240 -5.62 -6.03 2.18
C CYS A 240 -6.36 -5.43 0.98
N ALA A 241 -7.25 -6.19 0.34
CA ALA A 241 -8.05 -5.70 -0.78
C ALA A 241 -9.01 -4.57 -0.33
N GLN A 242 -9.67 -4.72 0.82
CA GLN A 242 -10.53 -3.67 1.40
C GLN A 242 -9.70 -2.41 1.71
N PHE A 243 -8.53 -2.58 2.32
CA PHE A 243 -7.61 -1.48 2.61
C PHE A 243 -7.15 -0.75 1.34
N ILE A 244 -6.72 -1.48 0.30
CA ILE A 244 -6.32 -0.90 -1.00
C ILE A 244 -7.52 -0.16 -1.64
N THR A 245 -8.71 -0.73 -1.56
CA THR A 245 -9.95 -0.11 -2.08
C THR A 245 -10.24 1.20 -1.37
N SER A 246 -10.07 1.26 -0.04
CA SER A 246 -10.25 2.47 0.75
C SER A 246 -9.22 3.55 0.42
N GLN A 247 -7.96 3.18 0.14
CA GLN A 247 -6.87 4.15 -0.05
C GLN A 247 -6.68 4.60 -1.50
N LEU A 248 -6.77 3.69 -2.46
CA LEU A 248 -6.53 3.96 -3.88
C LEU A 248 -7.80 3.91 -4.74
N GLY A 249 -8.89 3.34 -4.21
CA GLY A 249 -10.17 3.20 -4.89
C GLY A 249 -10.39 1.84 -5.54
N HIS A 250 -11.66 1.53 -5.81
CA HIS A 250 -12.13 0.24 -6.34
C HIS A 250 -11.48 -0.19 -7.65
N ARG A 251 -11.00 0.76 -8.47
CA ARG A 251 -10.33 0.49 -9.74
C ARG A 251 -9.01 -0.30 -9.61
N PHE A 252 -8.40 -0.34 -8.42
CA PHE A 252 -7.17 -1.10 -8.18
C PHE A 252 -7.44 -2.54 -7.73
N THR A 253 -8.65 -2.84 -7.26
CA THR A 253 -9.05 -4.19 -6.81
C THR A 253 -9.96 -4.89 -7.80
N SER A 254 -10.59 -4.15 -8.71
CA SER A 254 -11.38 -4.71 -9.80
C SER A 254 -10.53 -5.58 -10.74
N PRO A 255 -11.10 -6.67 -11.30
CA PRO A 255 -10.49 -7.40 -12.38
C PRO A 255 -10.20 -6.48 -13.57
N VAL A 256 -9.05 -6.67 -14.19
CA VAL A 256 -8.60 -5.90 -15.34
C VAL A 256 -8.40 -6.85 -16.51
N SER A 257 -9.04 -6.55 -17.63
CA SER A 257 -8.72 -7.11 -18.93
C SER A 257 -8.04 -6.05 -19.79
N ASP A 258 -6.94 -6.44 -20.42
CA ASP A 258 -6.28 -5.67 -21.47
C ASP A 258 -6.52 -6.39 -22.80
N THR A 259 -7.04 -5.68 -23.79
CA THR A 259 -7.32 -6.30 -25.09
C THR A 259 -6.05 -6.34 -25.94
N ILE A 260 -6.00 -7.27 -26.90
CA ILE A 260 -4.90 -7.32 -27.88
C ILE A 260 -4.81 -5.99 -28.65
N ASN A 261 -5.95 -5.34 -28.90
CA ASN A 261 -5.97 -4.04 -29.57
C ASN A 261 -5.25 -2.95 -28.74
N ASP A 262 -5.45 -2.93 -27.42
CA ASP A 262 -4.77 -1.97 -26.54
C ASP A 262 -3.25 -2.19 -26.58
N ILE A 263 -2.81 -3.45 -26.51
CA ILE A 263 -1.39 -3.83 -26.57
C ILE A 263 -0.79 -3.45 -27.94
N PHE A 264 -1.53 -3.68 -29.03
CA PHE A 264 -1.09 -3.35 -30.37
C PHE A 264 -0.91 -1.84 -30.55
N GLN A 265 -1.82 -1.03 -30.02
CA GLN A 265 -1.73 0.44 -30.07
C GLN A 265 -0.52 1.00 -29.31
N GLU A 266 -0.06 0.30 -28.27
CA GLU A 266 1.13 0.67 -27.49
C GLU A 266 2.45 0.09 -28.08
N SER A 267 2.35 -0.85 -29.03
CA SER A 267 3.52 -1.51 -29.61
C SER A 267 4.24 -0.64 -30.65
N GLU A 268 5.56 -0.77 -30.72
CA GLU A 268 6.39 -0.08 -31.71
C GLU A 268 7.28 -1.09 -32.43
N ALA A 269 7.72 -0.76 -33.66
CA ALA A 269 8.59 -1.65 -34.44
C ALA A 269 9.91 -2.05 -33.73
N ARG A 270 10.35 -1.26 -32.75
CA ARG A 270 11.57 -1.52 -31.94
C ARG A 270 11.28 -2.03 -30.53
N LYS A 271 10.00 -2.22 -30.15
CA LYS A 271 9.56 -2.66 -28.83
C LYS A 271 8.75 -3.95 -28.98
N PRO A 272 9.39 -5.13 -28.93
CA PRO A 272 8.67 -6.40 -29.09
C PRO A 272 7.71 -6.63 -27.91
N VAL A 273 6.60 -7.29 -28.19
CA VAL A 273 5.63 -7.74 -27.17
C VAL A 273 6.02 -9.14 -26.73
N LEU A 274 6.21 -9.33 -25.42
CA LEU A 274 6.54 -10.62 -24.82
C LEU A 274 5.31 -11.20 -24.13
N TYR A 275 5.01 -12.47 -24.41
CA TYR A 275 3.97 -13.23 -23.73
C TYR A 275 4.61 -14.20 -22.74
N LEU A 276 4.28 -14.02 -21.46
CA LEU A 276 4.69 -14.94 -20.40
C LEU A 276 3.58 -15.99 -20.24
N LEU A 277 3.85 -17.22 -20.67
CA LEU A 277 2.91 -18.32 -20.62
C LEU A 277 3.08 -19.09 -19.30
N SER A 278 1.96 -19.53 -18.72
CA SER A 278 1.92 -20.40 -17.53
C SER A 278 1.73 -21.86 -17.88
#